data_AF-A0A956WW12-F1
#
_entry.id   AF-A0A956WW12-F1
#
_cell.length_a   1.000
_cell.length_b   1.000
_cell.length_c   1.000
_cell.angle_alpha   90.00
_cell.angle_beta   90.00
_cell.angle_gamma   90.00
#
_symmetry.space_group_name_H-M   'P 1'
#
loop_
_entity.id
_entity.type
_entity.pdbx_description
1 polymer ?
#
loop_
_entity_poly.entity_id
_entity_poly.type
_entity_poly.pdbx_seq_one_letter_code
_entity_poly.pdbx_strand_id
1 'polypeptide(L)'
;MVKPWEVAKHEYLKAVRRRSFVLATLGFPLLFAAIIGFSVLVATDGGDSQPVGYVDESGLLAASQPAAGTQAFADETSARAALDAGTVQGYYVLPPGYLSGEAPRLVYLTEAPSDDARRAFNRLVRSALLADQSPEVRQRLEAGLSVTMQSAEDGRELASDDFLSFLIPLFAGMFYVFAVLSSAGYLLQAMTTEKENRTVEVMATSLSPMQLITGKAAGLFAVAMTQLAIWGAAAVLALTIAAAATDLFRGVQIPWSLMGVVLIYFVPSFALVAGIMIALGGVVADLQQGQQIAGIVNLFFIMPFFLFAIILARPDSPLAIALTLFPTTAFLTVAMRWG
;
A
#
# COMPACT_ATOMS: atom_id res chain seq x y z
N MET A 1 -12.24 17.28 -42.26
CA MET A 1 -11.42 17.87 -41.18
C MET A 1 -11.35 16.88 -40.04
N VAL A 2 -10.22 16.19 -39.87
CA VAL A 2 -10.02 15.33 -38.70
C VAL A 2 -9.91 16.23 -37.48
N LYS A 3 -10.64 15.93 -36.40
CA LYS A 3 -10.61 16.74 -35.17
C LYS A 3 -9.46 16.26 -34.28
N PRO A 4 -8.79 17.13 -33.50
CA PRO A 4 -7.73 16.72 -32.56
C PRO A 4 -8.16 15.59 -31.59
N TRP A 5 -9.45 15.51 -31.29
CA TRP A 5 -10.05 14.44 -30.50
C TRP A 5 -9.92 13.04 -31.16
N GLU A 6 -10.01 12.94 -32.48
CA GLU A 6 -9.87 11.64 -33.19
C GLU A 6 -8.44 11.12 -33.08
N VAL A 7 -7.44 12.03 -33.11
CA VAL A 7 -6.04 11.69 -32.84
C VAL A 7 -5.90 11.18 -31.40
N ALA A 8 -6.46 11.90 -30.42
CA ALA A 8 -6.40 11.50 -29.02
C ALA A 8 -7.03 10.11 -28.80
N LYS A 9 -8.20 9.85 -29.39
CA LYS A 9 -8.89 8.56 -29.34
C LYS A 9 -8.05 7.44 -29.95
N HIS A 10 -7.48 7.69 -31.14
CA HIS A 10 -6.64 6.70 -31.81
C HIS A 10 -5.41 6.36 -30.96
N GLU A 11 -4.73 7.37 -30.44
CA GLU A 11 -3.54 7.20 -29.59
C GLU A 11 -3.88 6.48 -28.28
N TYR A 12 -4.99 6.84 -27.64
CA TYR A 12 -5.52 6.15 -26.46
C TYR A 12 -5.74 4.65 -26.72
N LEU A 13 -6.53 4.32 -27.76
CA LEU A 13 -6.85 2.93 -28.09
C LEU A 13 -5.61 2.14 -28.49
N LYS A 14 -4.68 2.77 -29.21
CA LYS A 14 -3.40 2.17 -29.60
C LYS A 14 -2.54 1.86 -28.38
N ALA A 15 -2.51 2.73 -27.38
CA ALA A 15 -1.74 2.52 -26.17
C ALA A 15 -2.38 1.47 -25.24
N VAL A 16 -3.68 1.59 -24.93
CA VAL A 16 -4.37 0.68 -23.98
C VAL A 16 -4.42 -0.76 -24.47
N ARG A 17 -4.46 -0.98 -25.79
CA ARG A 17 -4.46 -2.34 -26.38
C ARG A 17 -3.08 -2.98 -26.46
N ARG A 18 -1.99 -2.27 -26.13
CA ARG A 18 -0.64 -2.87 -26.13
C ARG A 18 -0.52 -3.87 -25.00
N ARG A 19 0.06 -5.05 -25.30
CA ARG A 19 0.35 -6.07 -24.29
C ARG A 19 1.22 -5.53 -23.16
N SER A 20 2.22 -4.71 -23.47
CA SER A 20 3.08 -4.07 -22.46
C SER A 20 2.31 -3.16 -21.51
N PHE A 21 1.34 -2.39 -22.02
CA PHE A 21 0.48 -1.55 -21.20
C PHE A 21 -0.40 -2.41 -20.28
N VAL A 22 -1.05 -3.45 -20.80
CA VAL A 22 -1.91 -4.34 -20.00
C VAL A 22 -1.10 -5.06 -18.92
N LEU A 23 0.05 -5.64 -19.28
CA LEU A 23 0.93 -6.33 -18.34
C LEU A 23 1.38 -5.41 -17.20
N ALA A 24 1.78 -4.18 -17.51
CA ALA A 24 2.25 -3.27 -16.48
C ALA A 24 1.11 -2.65 -15.65
N THR A 25 -0.01 -2.34 -16.29
CA THR A 25 -1.20 -1.78 -15.62
C THR A 25 -1.81 -2.77 -14.65
N LEU A 26 -1.83 -4.06 -14.98
CA LEU A 26 -2.37 -5.11 -14.10
C LEU A 26 -1.31 -5.74 -13.19
N GLY A 27 -0.05 -5.80 -13.65
CA GLY A 27 1.03 -6.48 -12.93
C GLY A 27 1.36 -5.85 -11.58
N PHE A 28 1.42 -4.52 -11.49
CA PHE A 28 1.69 -3.84 -10.22
C PHE A 28 0.54 -4.01 -9.20
N PRO A 29 -0.73 -3.75 -9.54
CA PRO A 29 -1.84 -4.06 -8.64
C PRO A 29 -1.88 -5.53 -8.21
N LEU A 30 -1.58 -6.46 -9.12
CA LEU A 30 -1.53 -7.89 -8.79
C LEU A 30 -0.38 -8.22 -7.85
N LEU A 31 0.79 -7.60 -8.02
CA LEU A 31 1.92 -7.71 -7.09
C LEU A 31 1.53 -7.19 -5.70
N PHE A 32 0.90 -6.02 -5.61
CA PHE A 32 0.42 -5.47 -4.33
C PHE A 32 -0.65 -6.35 -3.69
N ALA A 33 -1.61 -6.85 -4.47
CA ALA A 33 -2.60 -7.80 -4.00
C ALA A 33 -1.96 -9.11 -3.53
N ALA A 34 -0.89 -9.58 -4.19
CA ALA A 34 -0.13 -10.75 -3.75
C ALA A 34 0.64 -10.48 -2.45
N ILE A 35 1.23 -9.30 -2.28
CA ILE A 35 1.90 -8.90 -1.02
C ILE A 35 0.87 -8.84 0.11
N ILE A 36 -0.25 -8.14 -0.08
CA ILE A 36 -1.33 -8.06 0.91
C ILE A 36 -1.90 -9.44 1.20
N GLY A 37 -2.16 -10.25 0.17
CA GLY A 37 -2.68 -11.61 0.31
C GLY A 37 -1.70 -12.53 1.02
N PHE A 38 -0.40 -12.41 0.77
CA PHE A 38 0.64 -13.14 1.49
C PHE A 38 0.72 -12.67 2.95
N SER A 39 0.67 -11.36 3.22
CA SER A 39 0.63 -10.83 4.59
C SER A 39 -0.61 -11.30 5.35
N VAL A 40 -1.78 -11.35 4.70
CA VAL A 40 -3.00 -11.93 5.27
C VAL A 40 -2.81 -13.41 5.53
N LEU A 41 -2.31 -14.17 4.54
CA LEU A 41 -2.04 -15.60 4.70
C LEU A 41 -1.14 -15.82 5.90
N VAL A 42 0.04 -15.20 5.97
CA VAL A 42 0.95 -15.31 7.12
C VAL A 42 0.30 -14.89 8.44
N ALA A 43 -0.57 -13.87 8.42
CA ALA A 43 -1.30 -13.43 9.62
C ALA A 43 -2.41 -14.41 10.06
N THR A 44 -2.99 -15.16 9.12
CA THR A 44 -4.09 -16.13 9.36
C THR A 44 -3.64 -17.58 9.45
N ASP A 45 -2.46 -17.91 8.92
CA ASP A 45 -1.87 -19.26 8.88
C ASP A 45 -1.21 -19.58 10.23
N GLY A 46 -1.89 -19.19 11.31
CA GLY A 46 -1.47 -19.31 12.70
C GLY A 46 -1.43 -20.76 13.17
N GLY A 47 -0.51 -21.55 12.59
CA GLY A 47 -0.04 -22.82 13.12
C GLY A 47 -1.11 -23.88 13.37
N ASP A 48 -0.73 -24.86 14.18
CA ASP A 48 -1.55 -26.00 14.57
C ASP A 48 -2.96 -25.57 15.03
N SER A 49 -4.00 -26.20 14.47
CA SER A 49 -5.41 -25.84 14.72
C SER A 49 -5.95 -26.36 16.06
N GLN A 50 -5.15 -27.17 16.77
CA GLN A 50 -5.52 -27.68 18.09
C GLN A 50 -5.70 -26.53 19.10
N PRO A 51 -6.59 -26.66 20.09
CA PRO A 51 -6.74 -25.63 21.11
C PRO A 51 -5.50 -25.54 22.03
N VAL A 52 -5.40 -24.44 22.78
CA VAL A 52 -4.49 -24.36 23.92
C VAL A 52 -5.22 -24.74 25.21
N GLY A 53 -4.60 -25.60 26.01
CA GLY A 53 -5.11 -25.99 27.31
C GLY A 53 -4.92 -24.90 28.37
N TYR A 54 -5.70 -24.96 29.44
CA TYR A 54 -5.41 -24.21 30.66
C TYR A 54 -5.88 -24.93 31.92
N VAL A 55 -5.13 -24.72 33.01
CA VAL A 55 -5.46 -25.13 34.38
C VAL A 55 -5.58 -23.86 35.20
N ASP A 56 -6.72 -23.66 35.84
CA ASP A 56 -7.00 -22.49 36.67
C ASP A 56 -6.91 -22.83 38.16
N GLU A 57 -5.77 -22.52 38.78
CA GLU A 57 -5.59 -22.64 40.24
C GLU A 57 -5.97 -21.34 40.97
N SER A 58 -6.19 -20.25 40.21
CA SER A 58 -6.57 -18.94 40.75
C SER A 58 -8.07 -18.81 41.04
N GLY A 59 -8.88 -19.64 40.38
CA GLY A 59 -10.35 -19.56 40.41
C GLY A 59 -10.92 -18.40 39.59
N LEU A 60 -10.08 -17.61 38.91
CA LEU A 60 -10.49 -16.46 38.10
C LEU A 60 -11.39 -16.87 36.92
N LEU A 61 -11.11 -18.02 36.31
CA LEU A 61 -11.78 -18.52 35.11
C LEU A 61 -12.92 -19.49 35.44
N ALA A 62 -13.19 -19.77 36.73
CA ALA A 62 -14.19 -20.76 37.15
C ALA A 62 -15.61 -20.44 36.67
N ALA A 63 -15.96 -19.17 36.52
CA ALA A 63 -17.25 -18.70 35.99
C ALA A 63 -17.21 -18.39 34.48
N SER A 64 -16.04 -18.48 33.84
CA SER A 64 -15.86 -18.17 32.42
C SER A 64 -16.09 -19.42 31.56
N GLN A 65 -16.86 -19.28 30.48
CA GLN A 65 -16.92 -20.33 29.48
C GLN A 65 -15.60 -20.36 28.70
N PRO A 66 -15.07 -21.56 28.35
CA PRO A 66 -13.90 -21.67 27.50
C PRO A 66 -14.12 -20.90 26.19
N ALA A 67 -13.20 -20.01 25.85
CA ALA A 67 -13.22 -19.30 24.58
C ALA A 67 -12.92 -20.27 23.42
N ALA A 68 -13.41 -19.96 22.22
CA ALA A 68 -13.03 -20.70 21.02
C ALA A 68 -11.50 -20.73 20.88
N GLY A 69 -10.93 -21.94 20.72
CA GLY A 69 -9.48 -22.16 20.69
C GLY A 69 -8.82 -22.41 22.06
N THR A 70 -9.60 -22.50 23.14
CA THR A 70 -9.11 -22.85 24.48
C THR A 70 -9.82 -24.09 25.03
N GLN A 71 -9.13 -24.84 25.90
CA GLN A 71 -9.70 -26.02 26.56
C GLN A 71 -9.33 -26.03 28.05
N ALA A 72 -10.33 -26.15 28.92
CA ALA A 72 -10.12 -26.23 30.37
C ALA A 72 -9.72 -27.64 30.80
N PHE A 73 -8.82 -27.73 31.78
CA PHE A 73 -8.42 -28.97 32.44
C PHE A 73 -8.54 -28.82 33.95
N ALA A 74 -8.88 -29.93 34.63
CA ALA A 74 -9.07 -29.95 36.08
C ALA A 74 -7.74 -29.86 36.84
N ASP A 75 -6.66 -30.38 36.27
CA ASP A 75 -5.33 -30.43 36.88
C ASP A 75 -4.22 -30.47 35.81
N GLU A 76 -2.97 -30.24 36.22
CA GLU A 76 -1.82 -30.31 35.32
C GLU A 76 -1.60 -31.71 34.74
N THR A 77 -2.07 -32.77 35.41
CA THR A 77 -1.85 -34.15 34.96
C THR A 77 -2.68 -34.45 33.72
N SER A 78 -3.95 -34.05 33.73
CA SER A 78 -4.87 -34.17 32.59
C SER A 78 -4.47 -33.24 31.44
N ALA A 79 -4.03 -32.02 31.74
CA ALA A 79 -3.50 -31.10 30.74
C ALA A 79 -2.21 -31.65 30.08
N ARG A 80 -1.34 -32.28 30.86
CA ARG A 80 -0.12 -32.91 30.36
C ARG A 80 -0.42 -34.12 29.48
N ALA A 81 -1.35 -34.98 29.88
CA ALA A 81 -1.77 -36.12 29.07
C ALA A 81 -2.37 -35.66 27.72
N ALA A 82 -3.15 -34.57 27.72
CA ALA A 82 -3.70 -33.98 26.51
C ALA A 82 -2.62 -33.40 25.57
N LEU A 83 -1.58 -32.78 26.15
CA LEU A 83 -0.41 -32.29 25.43
C LEU A 83 0.40 -33.44 24.81
N ASP A 84 0.68 -34.49 25.59
CA ASP A 84 1.43 -35.66 25.12
C ASP A 84 0.64 -36.43 24.03
N ALA A 85 -0.70 -36.38 24.07
CA ALA A 85 -1.58 -36.94 23.05
C ALA A 85 -1.74 -36.05 21.80
N GLY A 86 -1.17 -34.84 21.79
CA GLY A 86 -1.30 -33.88 20.67
C GLY A 86 -2.71 -33.32 20.47
N THR A 87 -3.55 -33.37 21.52
CA THR A 87 -4.91 -32.78 21.49
C THR A 87 -4.93 -31.30 21.84
N VAL A 88 -3.84 -30.80 22.42
CA VAL A 88 -3.59 -29.38 22.67
C VAL A 88 -2.16 -29.04 22.27
N GLN A 89 -1.94 -27.82 21.82
CA GLN A 89 -0.60 -27.33 21.42
C GLN A 89 0.33 -27.11 22.61
N GLY A 90 -0.26 -26.88 23.78
CA GLY A 90 0.39 -26.51 25.03
C GLY A 90 -0.69 -26.23 26.07
N TYR A 91 -0.30 -26.00 27.32
CA TYR A 91 -1.24 -25.56 28.35
C TYR A 91 -0.67 -24.47 29.25
N TYR A 92 -1.54 -23.59 29.70
CA TYR A 92 -1.25 -22.58 30.70
C TYR A 92 -1.62 -23.05 32.10
N VAL A 93 -0.83 -22.68 33.09
CA VAL A 93 -1.18 -22.83 34.51
C VAL A 93 -1.31 -21.43 35.10
N LEU A 94 -2.54 -21.07 35.49
CA LEU A 94 -2.84 -19.84 36.22
C LEU A 94 -2.59 -20.07 37.71
N PRO A 95 -1.55 -19.46 38.31
CA PRO A 95 -1.23 -19.71 39.71
C PRO A 95 -2.26 -19.05 40.65
N PRO A 96 -2.39 -19.52 41.90
CA PRO A 96 -3.25 -18.91 42.91
C PRO A 96 -2.96 -17.42 43.14
N GLY A 97 -1.69 -17.02 43.04
CA GLY A 97 -1.23 -15.64 43.21
C GLY A 97 -1.32 -14.77 41.95
N TYR A 98 -2.02 -15.19 40.89
CA TYR A 98 -2.07 -14.44 39.63
C TYR A 98 -2.50 -12.97 39.81
N LEU A 99 -3.57 -12.73 40.60
CA LEU A 99 -4.04 -11.37 40.90
C LEU A 99 -3.06 -10.56 41.77
N SER A 100 -2.16 -11.24 42.48
CA SER A 100 -1.10 -10.63 43.29
C SER A 100 0.20 -10.38 42.50
N GLY A 101 0.21 -10.69 41.20
CA GLY A 101 1.33 -10.44 40.29
C GLY A 101 2.17 -11.66 39.92
N GLU A 102 1.77 -12.88 40.32
CA GLU A 102 2.45 -14.10 39.86
C GLU A 102 2.15 -14.38 38.39
N ALA A 103 3.17 -14.69 37.59
CA ALA A 103 3.01 -14.91 36.16
C ALA A 103 2.49 -16.33 35.87
N PRO A 104 1.59 -16.50 34.88
CA PRO A 104 1.15 -17.82 34.44
C PRO A 104 2.29 -18.57 33.76
N ARG A 105 2.36 -19.89 33.98
CA ARG A 105 3.36 -20.76 33.35
C ARG A 105 2.78 -21.38 32.09
N LEU A 106 3.51 -21.28 30.98
CA LEU A 106 3.18 -21.94 29.73
C LEU A 106 4.04 -23.20 29.56
N VAL A 107 3.39 -24.35 29.39
CA VAL A 107 4.05 -25.65 29.17
C VAL A 107 3.72 -26.15 27.76
N TYR A 108 4.75 -26.51 27.01
CA TYR A 108 4.67 -27.06 25.66
C TYR A 108 5.77 -28.10 25.45
N LEU A 109 5.71 -28.84 24.34
CA LEU A 109 6.71 -29.86 24.00
C LEU A 109 7.93 -29.23 23.33
N THR A 110 7.97 -29.23 22.00
CA THR A 110 9.11 -28.73 21.22
C THR A 110 8.81 -27.35 20.63
N GLU A 111 7.59 -27.14 20.16
CA GLU A 111 7.13 -25.89 19.54
C GLU A 111 6.19 -25.17 20.50
N ALA A 112 6.36 -23.85 20.60
CA ALA A 112 5.44 -23.03 21.36
C ALA A 112 4.07 -22.99 20.66
N PRO A 113 2.95 -22.87 21.40
CA PRO A 113 1.64 -22.74 20.80
C PRO A 113 1.56 -21.56 19.83
N SER A 114 0.72 -21.70 18.81
CA SER A 114 0.52 -20.68 17.79
C SER A 114 0.10 -19.34 18.39
N ASP A 115 0.39 -18.25 17.69
CA ASP A 115 0.00 -16.92 18.15
C ASP A 115 -1.52 -16.79 18.33
N ASP A 116 -2.31 -17.52 17.54
CA ASP A 116 -3.76 -17.56 17.71
C ASP A 116 -4.19 -18.26 19.00
N ALA A 117 -3.58 -19.39 19.33
CA ALA A 117 -3.79 -20.07 20.61
C ALA A 117 -3.43 -19.15 21.80
N ARG A 118 -2.28 -18.49 21.73
CA ARG A 118 -1.81 -17.54 22.75
C ARG A 118 -2.75 -16.33 22.87
N ARG A 119 -3.21 -15.78 21.74
CA ARG A 119 -4.21 -14.69 21.70
C ARG A 119 -5.56 -15.13 22.24
N ALA A 120 -6.01 -16.35 21.96
CA ALA A 120 -7.26 -16.90 22.47
C ALA A 120 -7.24 -16.98 24.01
N PHE A 121 -6.16 -17.52 24.56
CA PHE A 121 -5.99 -17.57 26.02
C PHE A 121 -5.89 -16.18 26.66
N ASN A 122 -5.10 -15.27 26.08
CA ASN A 122 -5.00 -13.90 26.58
C ASN A 122 -6.36 -13.17 26.57
N ARG A 123 -7.19 -13.39 25.54
CA ARG A 123 -8.55 -12.85 25.48
C ARG A 123 -9.43 -13.44 26.57
N LEU A 124 -9.37 -14.75 26.82
CA LEU A 124 -10.11 -15.40 27.90
C LEU A 124 -9.78 -14.78 29.26
N VAL A 125 -8.48 -14.70 29.61
CA VAL A 125 -8.04 -14.13 30.90
C VAL A 125 -8.41 -12.66 31.03
N ARG A 126 -8.21 -11.86 29.98
CA ARG A 126 -8.62 -10.44 29.98
C ARG A 126 -10.13 -10.29 30.16
N SER A 127 -10.94 -11.09 29.46
CA SER A 127 -12.39 -11.02 29.58
C SER A 127 -12.88 -11.35 30.99
N ALA A 128 -12.23 -12.31 31.66
CA ALA A 128 -12.52 -12.68 33.04
C ALA A 128 -12.12 -11.57 34.02
N LEU A 129 -10.94 -10.96 33.88
CA LEU A 129 -10.50 -9.81 34.68
C LEU A 129 -11.43 -8.59 34.55
N LEU A 130 -12.10 -8.46 33.41
CA LEU A 130 -12.98 -7.34 33.09
C LEU A 130 -14.48 -7.69 33.23
N ALA A 131 -14.81 -8.83 33.83
CA ALA A 131 -16.19 -9.30 33.97
C ALA A 131 -17.07 -8.30 34.73
N ASP A 132 -16.54 -7.71 35.81
CA ASP A 132 -17.26 -6.76 36.68
C ASP A 132 -17.26 -5.32 36.15
N GLN A 133 -16.59 -5.05 35.04
CA GLN A 133 -16.50 -3.71 34.46
C GLN A 133 -17.68 -3.44 33.51
N SER A 134 -18.08 -2.16 33.42
CA SER A 134 -19.06 -1.70 32.42
C SER A 134 -18.60 -2.07 30.99
N PRO A 135 -19.54 -2.36 30.06
CA PRO A 135 -19.20 -2.71 28.67
C PRO A 135 -18.29 -1.68 28.00
N GLU A 136 -18.47 -0.39 28.30
CA GLU A 136 -17.69 0.72 27.75
C GLU A 136 -16.24 0.69 28.24
N VAL A 137 -16.03 0.43 29.54
CA VAL A 137 -14.69 0.31 30.14
C VAL A 137 -13.98 -0.95 29.64
N ARG A 138 -14.71 -2.07 29.52
CA ARG A 138 -14.17 -3.32 28.97
C ARG A 138 -13.67 -3.11 27.53
N GLN A 139 -14.47 -2.50 26.67
CA GLN A 139 -14.09 -2.22 25.29
C GLN A 139 -12.84 -1.34 25.20
N ARG A 140 -12.73 -0.32 26.06
CA ARG A 140 -11.55 0.56 26.12
C ARG A 140 -10.29 -0.15 26.60
N LEU A 141 -10.40 -1.01 27.61
CA LEU A 141 -9.25 -1.75 28.15
C LEU A 141 -8.78 -2.88 27.22
N GLU A 142 -9.70 -3.49 26.48
CA GLU A 142 -9.37 -4.47 25.43
C GLU A 142 -8.66 -3.84 24.24
N ALA A 143 -9.17 -2.69 23.76
CA ALA A 143 -8.55 -1.93 22.66
C ALA A 143 -7.18 -1.32 23.06
N GLY A 144 -6.93 -1.14 24.36
CA GLY A 144 -5.73 -0.49 24.87
C GLY A 144 -5.78 1.03 24.70
N LEU A 145 -4.69 1.70 25.11
CA LEU A 145 -4.55 3.14 24.93
C LEU A 145 -4.25 3.42 23.45
N SER A 146 -5.26 3.82 22.69
CA SER A 146 -5.07 4.44 21.39
C SER A 146 -4.59 5.87 21.59
N VAL A 147 -3.29 6.10 21.39
CA VAL A 147 -2.69 7.44 21.48
C VAL A 147 -2.68 8.04 20.08
N THR A 148 -3.49 9.07 19.89
CA THR A 148 -3.34 9.94 18.72
C THR A 148 -2.17 10.89 18.99
N MET A 149 -1.06 10.70 18.28
CA MET A 149 0.12 11.55 18.44
C MET A 149 -0.04 12.80 17.57
N GLN A 150 -0.49 13.91 18.16
CA GLN A 150 -0.61 15.18 17.45
C GLN A 150 0.62 16.06 17.68
N SER A 151 1.24 16.56 16.61
CA SER A 151 2.28 17.60 16.70
C SER A 151 1.66 18.90 17.21
N ALA A 152 2.25 19.49 18.25
CA ALA A 152 1.82 20.78 18.79
C ALA A 152 2.17 21.97 17.86
N GLU A 153 3.10 21.79 16.92
CA GLU A 153 3.55 22.83 15.99
C GLU A 153 2.66 22.89 14.73
N ASP A 154 2.30 21.71 14.21
CA ASP A 154 1.66 21.59 12.90
C ASP A 154 0.25 20.95 12.97
N GLY A 155 -0.19 20.50 14.15
CA GLY A 155 -1.46 19.79 14.34
C GLY A 155 -1.50 18.41 13.66
N ARG A 156 -0.39 17.94 13.08
CA ARG A 156 -0.28 16.72 12.29
C ARG A 156 -0.34 15.49 13.19
N GLU A 157 -1.25 14.57 12.92
CA GLU A 157 -1.34 13.29 13.62
C GLU A 157 -0.34 12.31 13.01
N LEU A 158 0.68 11.92 13.78
CA LEU A 158 1.56 10.81 13.42
C LEU A 158 0.75 9.53 13.59
N ALA A 159 0.36 8.90 12.47
CA ALA A 159 -0.16 7.55 12.48
C ALA A 159 0.92 6.62 13.06
N SER A 160 0.69 6.13 14.27
CA SER A 160 1.59 5.25 15.01
C SER A 160 1.81 3.92 14.27
N ASP A 161 3.08 3.57 14.04
CA ASP A 161 3.60 2.22 13.74
C ASP A 161 3.07 1.44 12.51
N ASP A 162 2.45 2.12 11.54
CA ASP A 162 1.80 1.38 10.45
C ASP A 162 2.73 1.20 9.24
N PHE A 163 3.30 0.00 9.07
CA PHE A 163 3.92 -0.46 7.81
C PHE A 163 3.02 -0.15 6.60
N LEU A 164 1.70 -0.10 6.82
CA LEU A 164 0.69 0.23 5.81
C LEU A 164 0.68 1.72 5.43
N SER A 165 1.00 2.62 6.36
CA SER A 165 1.16 4.06 6.08
C SER A 165 2.36 4.34 5.18
N PHE A 166 3.38 3.47 5.19
CA PHE A 166 4.51 3.51 4.26
C PHE A 166 4.11 3.05 2.84
N LEU A 167 3.19 2.09 2.72
CA LEU A 167 2.81 1.52 1.42
C LEU A 167 2.02 2.51 0.55
N ILE A 168 1.23 3.39 1.15
CA ILE A 168 0.36 4.31 0.40
C ILE A 168 1.19 5.33 -0.41
N PRO A 169 2.14 6.10 0.18
CA PRO A 169 3.01 6.99 -0.58
C PRO A 169 3.93 6.23 -1.55
N LEU A 170 4.38 5.04 -1.18
CA LEU A 170 5.17 4.18 -2.06
C LEU A 170 4.38 3.80 -3.32
N PHE A 171 3.12 3.39 -3.15
CA PHE A 171 2.24 3.04 -4.26
C PHE A 171 2.00 4.22 -5.20
N ALA A 172 1.69 5.40 -4.65
CA ALA A 172 1.53 6.63 -5.42
C ALA A 172 2.82 7.01 -6.17
N GLY A 173 3.98 6.85 -5.51
CA GLY A 173 5.28 7.09 -6.12
C GLY A 173 5.61 6.13 -7.26
N MET A 174 5.36 4.83 -7.06
CA MET A 174 5.56 3.80 -8.08
C MET A 174 4.63 4.00 -9.28
N PHE A 175 3.37 4.37 -9.05
CA PHE A 175 2.43 4.75 -10.10
C PHE A 175 3.02 5.84 -10.99
N TYR A 176 3.54 6.89 -10.37
CA TYR A 176 4.09 8.02 -11.09
C TYR A 176 5.37 7.68 -11.85
N VAL A 177 6.31 6.98 -11.22
CA VAL A 177 7.51 6.48 -11.90
C VAL A 177 7.11 5.70 -13.15
N PHE A 178 6.13 4.80 -13.02
CA PHE A 178 5.66 4.02 -14.16
C PHE A 178 4.97 4.89 -15.22
N ALA A 179 4.11 5.84 -14.83
CA ALA A 179 3.45 6.77 -15.75
C ALA A 179 4.46 7.62 -16.53
N VAL A 180 5.49 8.14 -15.85
CA VAL A 180 6.55 8.93 -16.49
C VAL A 180 7.36 8.07 -17.46
N LEU A 181 7.88 6.92 -17.03
CA LEU A 181 8.71 6.07 -17.89
C LEU A 181 7.95 5.56 -19.13
N SER A 182 6.69 5.14 -18.96
CA SER A 182 5.88 4.63 -20.06
C SER A 182 5.49 5.73 -21.06
N SER A 183 5.08 6.90 -20.55
CA SER A 183 4.72 8.06 -21.36
C SER A 183 5.91 8.65 -22.12
N ALA A 184 7.07 8.75 -21.49
CA ALA A 184 8.28 9.33 -22.07
C ALA A 184 8.80 8.51 -23.26
N GLY A 185 8.91 7.18 -23.10
CA GLY A 185 9.30 6.30 -24.18
C GLY A 185 8.32 6.34 -25.36
N TYR A 186 7.03 6.43 -25.07
CA TYR A 186 6.01 6.52 -26.11
C TYR A 186 6.02 7.85 -26.86
N LEU A 187 6.05 8.99 -26.16
CA LEU A 187 6.04 10.32 -26.77
C LEU A 187 7.27 10.55 -27.62
N LEU A 188 8.43 10.17 -27.11
CA LEU A 188 9.68 10.23 -27.86
C LEU A 188 9.59 9.39 -29.15
N GLN A 189 9.18 8.13 -29.03
CA GLN A 189 8.99 7.25 -30.18
C GLN A 189 8.00 7.84 -31.20
N ALA A 190 6.87 8.38 -30.72
CA ALA A 190 5.87 8.97 -31.60
C ALA A 190 6.43 10.14 -32.41
N MET A 191 7.23 11.02 -31.81
CA MET A 191 7.82 12.16 -32.50
C MET A 191 8.95 11.76 -33.47
N THR A 192 9.84 10.87 -33.03
CA THR A 192 10.98 10.46 -33.85
C THR A 192 10.56 9.60 -35.04
N THR A 193 9.63 8.67 -34.85
CA THR A 193 9.11 7.83 -35.95
C THR A 193 8.27 8.62 -36.96
N GLU A 194 7.59 9.69 -36.53
CA GLU A 194 6.88 10.61 -37.44
C GLU A 194 7.83 11.45 -38.29
N LYS A 195 9.03 11.76 -37.79
CA LYS A 195 10.09 12.43 -38.54
C LYS A 195 10.74 11.50 -39.57
N GLU A 196 10.93 10.22 -39.23
CA GLU A 196 11.57 9.22 -40.10
C GLU A 196 10.67 8.74 -41.25
N ASN A 197 9.37 8.56 -41.01
CA ASN A 197 8.42 8.17 -42.05
C ASN A 197 7.80 9.43 -42.65
N ARG A 198 7.88 9.60 -43.99
CA ARG A 198 7.27 10.65 -44.85
C ARG A 198 5.77 10.96 -44.62
N THR A 199 5.14 10.41 -43.60
CA THR A 199 3.81 10.73 -43.07
C THR A 199 3.60 12.21 -42.77
N VAL A 200 4.64 12.98 -42.42
CA VAL A 200 4.52 14.44 -42.27
C VAL A 200 4.17 15.14 -43.59
N GLU A 201 4.69 14.70 -44.75
CA GLU A 201 4.33 15.28 -46.06
C GLU A 201 2.86 15.03 -46.42
N VAL A 202 2.31 13.86 -46.06
CA VAL A 202 0.92 13.49 -46.36
C VAL A 202 -0.06 14.07 -45.32
N MET A 203 0.32 14.13 -44.04
CA MET A 203 -0.52 14.65 -42.95
C MET A 203 -0.50 16.18 -42.84
N ALA A 204 0.58 16.85 -43.28
CA ALA A 204 0.66 18.32 -43.30
C ALA A 204 -0.36 18.98 -44.23
N THR A 205 -0.94 18.22 -45.17
CA THR A 205 -2.04 18.72 -46.03
C THR A 205 -3.42 18.70 -45.32
N SER A 206 -3.56 18.02 -44.17
CA SER A 206 -4.86 17.73 -43.54
C SER A 206 -5.00 18.17 -42.07
N LEU A 207 -3.90 18.33 -41.33
CA LEU A 207 -3.87 18.77 -39.93
C LEU A 207 -2.62 19.63 -39.64
N SER A 208 -2.75 20.63 -38.76
CA SER A 208 -1.57 21.39 -38.31
C SER A 208 -0.70 20.56 -37.35
N PRO A 209 0.64 20.74 -37.36
CA PRO A 209 1.56 20.01 -36.46
C PRO A 209 1.18 20.12 -34.97
N MET A 210 0.71 21.29 -34.53
CA MET A 210 0.28 21.50 -33.14
C MET A 210 -0.97 20.68 -32.78
N GLN A 211 -1.94 20.55 -33.68
CA GLN A 211 -3.14 19.73 -33.43
C GLN A 211 -2.80 18.25 -33.28
N LEU A 212 -1.81 17.75 -34.03
CA LEU A 212 -1.33 16.38 -33.94
C LEU A 212 -0.67 16.12 -32.57
N ILE A 213 0.23 17.01 -32.16
CA ILE A 213 0.95 16.92 -30.89
C ILE A 213 0.00 17.01 -29.70
N THR A 214 -0.91 17.99 -29.68
CA THR A 214 -1.91 18.14 -28.61
C THR A 214 -2.84 16.93 -28.54
N GLY A 215 -3.26 16.39 -29.69
CA GLY A 215 -4.05 15.16 -29.74
C GLY A 215 -3.33 13.97 -29.12
N LYS A 216 -2.05 13.77 -29.44
CA LYS A 216 -1.21 12.70 -28.86
C LYS A 216 -1.03 12.85 -27.35
N ALA A 217 -0.67 14.04 -26.90
CA ALA A 217 -0.49 14.34 -25.48
C ALA A 217 -1.79 14.10 -24.70
N ALA A 218 -2.93 14.55 -25.22
CA ALA A 218 -4.24 14.32 -24.61
C ALA A 218 -4.62 12.82 -24.56
N GLY A 219 -4.34 12.07 -25.63
CA GLY A 219 -4.56 10.62 -25.67
C GLY A 219 -3.76 9.89 -24.59
N LEU A 220 -2.47 10.21 -24.45
CA LEU A 220 -1.59 9.59 -23.44
C LEU A 220 -1.91 10.03 -22.02
N PHE A 221 -2.35 11.28 -21.84
CA PHE A 221 -2.89 11.72 -20.56
C PHE A 221 -4.10 10.87 -20.16
N ALA A 222 -5.03 10.62 -21.09
CA ALA A 222 -6.19 9.75 -20.83
C ALA A 222 -5.79 8.30 -20.52
N VAL A 223 -4.71 7.79 -21.14
CA VAL A 223 -4.13 6.48 -20.81
C VAL A 223 -3.64 6.46 -19.35
N ALA A 224 -2.86 7.47 -18.95
CA ALA A 224 -2.36 7.57 -17.58
C ALA A 224 -3.48 7.73 -16.54
N MET A 225 -4.53 8.48 -16.86
CA MET A 225 -5.74 8.58 -16.03
C MET A 225 -6.49 7.26 -15.91
N THR A 226 -6.60 6.50 -17.00
CA THR A 226 -7.20 5.16 -16.97
C THR A 226 -6.38 4.22 -16.07
N GLN A 227 -5.06 4.28 -16.19
CA GLN A 227 -4.17 3.49 -15.35
C GLN A 227 -4.28 3.87 -13.88
N LEU A 228 -4.30 5.17 -13.56
CA LEU A 228 -4.50 5.67 -12.19
C LEU A 228 -5.83 5.17 -11.61
N ALA A 229 -6.91 5.23 -12.39
CA ALA A 229 -8.22 4.73 -11.98
C ALA A 229 -8.21 3.22 -11.70
N ILE A 230 -7.58 2.42 -12.56
CA ILE A 230 -7.43 0.97 -12.36
C ILE A 230 -6.64 0.68 -11.08
N TRP A 231 -5.54 1.39 -10.87
CA TRP A 231 -4.67 1.20 -9.70
C TRP A 231 -5.36 1.63 -8.41
N GLY A 232 -6.03 2.78 -8.41
CA GLY A 232 -6.83 3.24 -7.28
C GLY A 232 -7.96 2.28 -6.94
N ALA A 233 -8.70 1.80 -7.94
CA ALA A 233 -9.76 0.81 -7.74
C ALA A 233 -9.23 -0.52 -7.20
N ALA A 234 -8.09 -1.00 -7.72
CA ALA A 234 -7.46 -2.22 -7.25
C ALA A 234 -6.93 -2.09 -5.81
N ALA A 235 -6.35 -0.94 -5.46
CA ALA A 235 -5.91 -0.66 -4.09
C ALA A 235 -7.09 -0.64 -3.11
N VAL A 236 -8.20 0.03 -3.48
CA VAL A 236 -9.44 0.03 -2.69
C VAL A 236 -9.95 -1.40 -2.51
N LEU A 237 -10.06 -2.16 -3.60
CA LEU A 237 -10.55 -3.53 -3.55
C LEU A 237 -9.66 -4.41 -2.67
N ALA A 238 -8.34 -4.37 -2.85
CA ALA A 238 -7.40 -5.16 -2.07
C ALA A 238 -7.49 -4.85 -0.57
N LEU A 239 -7.55 -3.56 -0.20
CA LEU A 239 -7.69 -3.14 1.20
C LEU A 239 -9.03 -3.57 1.79
N THR A 240 -10.14 -3.46 1.04
CA THR A 240 -11.45 -3.90 1.53
C THR A 240 -11.51 -5.41 1.79
N ILE A 241 -10.91 -6.22 0.91
CA ILE A 241 -10.81 -7.67 1.11
C ILE A 241 -9.93 -7.99 2.32
N ALA A 242 -8.79 -7.32 2.45
CA ALA A 242 -7.86 -7.53 3.56
C ALA A 242 -8.47 -7.14 4.93
N ALA A 243 -9.21 -6.02 4.99
CA ALA A 243 -9.91 -5.55 6.18
C ALA A 243 -11.06 -6.49 6.62
N ALA A 244 -11.66 -7.21 5.69
CA ALA A 244 -12.63 -8.26 6.01
C ALA A 244 -11.95 -9.51 6.58
N ALA A 245 -10.73 -9.82 6.14
CA ALA A 245 -10.01 -11.03 6.55
C ALA A 245 -9.30 -10.87 7.90
N THR A 246 -8.71 -9.72 8.20
CA THR A 246 -7.93 -9.53 9.44
C THR A 246 -8.17 -8.15 10.09
N ASP A 247 -8.04 -8.11 11.42
CA ASP A 247 -8.17 -6.86 12.19
C ASP A 247 -7.07 -5.84 11.85
N LEU A 248 -5.93 -6.31 11.32
CA LEU A 248 -4.76 -5.49 10.93
C LEU A 248 -5.13 -4.39 9.93
N PHE A 249 -6.06 -4.67 9.01
CA PHE A 249 -6.43 -3.72 7.95
C PHE A 249 -7.71 -2.92 8.26
N ARG A 250 -8.43 -3.20 9.37
CA ARG A 250 -9.68 -2.47 9.70
C ARG A 250 -9.45 -1.00 10.06
N GLY A 251 -8.25 -0.66 10.56
CA GLY A 251 -7.87 0.72 10.89
C GLY A 251 -7.39 1.55 9.70
N VAL A 252 -7.08 0.90 8.56
CA VAL A 252 -6.50 1.59 7.40
C VAL A 252 -7.59 2.29 6.61
N GLN A 253 -7.62 3.61 6.73
CA GLN A 253 -8.48 4.45 5.91
C GLN A 253 -7.71 4.90 4.66
N ILE A 254 -8.38 4.84 3.51
CA ILE A 254 -7.80 5.37 2.27
C ILE A 254 -7.89 6.89 2.35
N PRO A 255 -6.75 7.61 2.33
CA PRO A 255 -6.76 9.06 2.40
C PRO A 255 -7.27 9.62 1.07
N TRP A 256 -8.59 9.84 0.96
CA TRP A 256 -9.20 10.43 -0.24
C TRP A 256 -8.58 11.79 -0.60
N SER A 257 -8.09 12.51 0.41
CA SER A 257 -7.36 13.76 0.25
C SER A 257 -6.04 13.57 -0.52
N LEU A 258 -5.33 12.45 -0.32
CA LEU A 258 -4.14 12.08 -1.10
C LEU A 258 -4.49 11.88 -2.57
N MET A 259 -5.64 11.27 -2.85
CA MET A 259 -6.08 11.06 -4.24
C MET A 259 -6.28 12.40 -4.96
N GLY A 260 -6.83 13.40 -4.26
CA GLY A 260 -6.97 14.76 -4.75
C GLY A 260 -5.61 15.42 -5.02
N VAL A 261 -4.65 15.26 -4.10
CA VAL A 261 -3.29 15.79 -4.24
C VAL A 261 -2.54 15.13 -5.39
N VAL A 262 -2.63 13.80 -5.51
CA VAL A 262 -2.09 13.04 -6.63
C VAL A 262 -2.65 13.61 -7.93
N LEU A 263 -3.97 13.79 -8.05
CA LEU A 263 -4.55 14.37 -9.28
C LEU A 263 -4.04 15.79 -9.56
N ILE A 264 -4.04 16.67 -8.56
CA ILE A 264 -3.64 18.08 -8.72
C ILE A 264 -2.19 18.21 -9.17
N TYR A 265 -1.27 17.43 -8.59
CA TYR A 265 0.15 17.48 -8.94
C TYR A 265 0.49 16.64 -10.17
N PHE A 266 -0.29 15.59 -10.45
CA PHE A 266 -0.02 14.69 -11.58
C PHE A 266 -0.19 15.41 -12.91
N VAL A 267 -1.29 16.15 -13.09
CA VAL A 267 -1.61 16.84 -14.35
C VAL A 267 -0.47 17.78 -14.82
N PRO A 268 -0.01 18.76 -14.02
CA PRO A 268 1.06 19.66 -14.46
C PRO A 268 2.39 18.91 -14.63
N SER A 269 2.68 17.93 -13.78
CA SER A 269 3.91 17.15 -13.87
C SER A 269 3.95 16.29 -15.15
N PHE A 270 2.83 15.65 -15.49
CA PHE A 270 2.68 14.91 -16.74
C PHE A 270 2.78 15.81 -17.97
N ALA A 271 2.14 16.98 -17.92
CA ALA A 271 2.24 17.97 -19.01
C ALA A 271 3.69 18.42 -19.24
N LEU A 272 4.46 18.60 -18.16
CA LEU A 272 5.88 18.94 -18.23
C LEU A 272 6.72 17.82 -18.86
N VAL A 273 6.55 16.58 -18.41
CA VAL A 273 7.21 15.41 -19.02
C VAL A 273 6.87 15.35 -20.51
N ALA A 274 5.58 15.48 -20.84
CA ALA A 274 5.14 15.40 -22.22
C ALA A 274 5.77 16.48 -23.09
N GLY A 275 5.77 17.73 -22.62
CA GLY A 275 6.39 18.86 -23.32
C GLY A 275 7.89 18.65 -23.56
N ILE A 276 8.62 18.17 -22.54
CA ILE A 276 10.06 17.90 -22.68
C ILE A 276 10.31 16.78 -23.70
N MET A 277 9.53 15.70 -23.65
CA MET A 277 9.71 14.55 -24.54
C MET A 277 9.35 14.88 -25.99
N ILE A 278 8.34 15.72 -26.20
CA ILE A 278 7.99 16.26 -27.51
C ILE A 278 9.12 17.12 -28.06
N ALA A 279 9.64 18.05 -27.25
CA ALA A 279 10.76 18.92 -27.65
C ALA A 279 12.01 18.09 -27.99
N LEU A 280 12.32 17.11 -27.16
CA LEU A 280 13.46 16.21 -27.32
C LEU A 280 13.31 15.37 -28.60
N GLY A 281 12.14 14.80 -28.85
CA GLY A 281 11.85 14.04 -30.07
C GLY A 281 11.93 14.85 -31.37
N GLY A 282 11.74 16.18 -31.30
CA GLY A 282 11.96 17.07 -32.44
C GLY A 282 13.45 17.32 -32.74
N VAL A 283 14.28 17.43 -31.70
CA VAL A 283 15.69 17.80 -31.81
C VAL A 283 16.58 16.60 -32.13
N VAL A 284 16.31 15.43 -31.57
CA VAL A 284 17.18 14.26 -31.74
C VAL A 284 17.16 13.71 -33.17
N ALA A 285 18.28 13.10 -33.55
CA ALA A 285 18.47 12.54 -34.89
C ALA A 285 17.78 11.18 -35.03
N ASP A 286 17.88 10.35 -34.00
CA ASP A 286 17.36 8.98 -33.97
C ASP A 286 16.76 8.62 -32.60
N LEU A 287 16.01 7.51 -32.59
CA LEU A 287 15.28 7.06 -31.40
C LEU A 287 16.22 6.60 -30.27
N GLN A 288 17.36 6.01 -30.60
CA GLN A 288 18.30 5.48 -29.61
C GLN A 288 18.96 6.62 -28.81
N GLN A 289 19.43 7.65 -29.50
CA GLN A 289 19.92 8.87 -28.87
C GLN A 289 18.83 9.53 -28.02
N GLY A 290 17.62 9.62 -28.55
CA GLY A 290 16.47 10.13 -27.81
C GLY A 290 16.23 9.40 -26.50
N GLN A 291 16.27 8.07 -26.50
CA GLN A 291 15.99 7.26 -25.31
C GLN A 291 17.05 7.43 -24.23
N GLN A 292 18.32 7.60 -24.61
CA GLN A 292 19.39 7.89 -23.65
C GLN A 292 19.17 9.22 -22.93
N ILE A 293 18.84 10.28 -23.68
CA ILE A 293 18.58 11.60 -23.09
C ILE A 293 17.28 11.56 -22.27
N ALA A 294 16.23 10.89 -22.77
CA ALA A 294 14.98 10.72 -22.03
C ALA A 294 15.18 9.99 -20.70
N GLY A 295 16.08 9.01 -20.64
CA GLY A 295 16.48 8.34 -19.40
C GLY A 295 17.09 9.31 -18.38
N ILE A 296 18.00 10.19 -18.83
CA ILE A 296 18.61 11.23 -17.98
C ILE A 296 17.55 12.24 -17.51
N VAL A 297 16.65 12.66 -18.39
CA VAL A 297 15.55 13.58 -18.03
C VAL A 297 14.64 12.94 -16.98
N ASN A 298 14.23 11.69 -17.20
CA ASN A 298 13.38 10.96 -16.26
C ASN A 298 14.04 10.80 -14.90
N LEU A 299 15.37 10.72 -14.83
CA LEU A 299 16.10 10.65 -13.56
C LEU A 299 15.74 11.83 -12.63
N PHE A 300 15.56 13.04 -13.18
CA PHE A 300 15.13 14.20 -12.40
C PHE A 300 13.71 14.09 -11.87
N PHE A 301 12.81 13.44 -12.61
CA PHE A 301 11.43 13.21 -12.19
C PHE A 301 11.33 12.14 -11.11
N ILE A 302 12.16 11.10 -11.19
CA ILE A 302 12.17 10.00 -10.22
C ILE A 302 13.13 10.24 -9.05
N MET A 303 13.93 11.30 -9.07
CA MET A 303 14.95 11.57 -8.06
C MET A 303 14.43 11.53 -6.62
N PRO A 304 13.25 12.10 -6.28
CA PRO A 304 12.70 12.02 -4.93
C PRO A 304 12.48 10.59 -4.44
N PHE A 305 12.26 9.63 -5.34
CA PHE A 305 12.11 8.22 -5.00
C PHE A 305 13.39 7.63 -4.40
N PHE A 306 14.58 8.07 -4.86
CA PHE A 306 15.85 7.65 -4.24
C PHE A 306 16.07 8.28 -2.86
N LEU A 307 15.37 9.37 -2.58
CA LEU A 307 15.38 10.07 -1.29
C LEU A 307 14.18 9.71 -0.42
N PHE A 308 13.41 8.69 -0.80
CA PHE A 308 12.14 8.32 -0.16
C PHE A 308 12.28 8.19 1.36
N ALA A 309 13.26 7.43 1.83
CA ALA A 309 13.48 7.21 3.26
C ALA A 309 13.80 8.51 4.02
N ILE A 310 14.53 9.45 3.39
CA ILE A 310 14.89 10.73 4.00
C ILE A 310 13.67 11.65 4.05
N ILE A 311 12.91 11.72 2.95
CA ILE A 311 11.70 12.55 2.84
C ILE A 311 10.65 12.06 3.83
N LEU A 312 10.44 10.75 3.93
CA LEU A 312 9.48 10.19 4.87
C LEU A 312 9.90 10.40 6.33
N ALA A 313 11.18 10.23 6.64
CA ALA A 313 11.68 10.44 8.00
C ALA A 313 11.67 11.93 8.41
N ARG A 314 11.87 12.84 7.46
CA ARG A 314 11.93 14.29 7.70
C ARG A 314 11.19 15.07 6.60
N PRO A 315 9.84 15.03 6.59
CA PRO A 315 9.02 15.60 5.53
C PRO A 315 9.16 17.12 5.41
N ASP A 316 9.52 17.81 6.48
CA ASP A 316 9.65 19.27 6.51
C ASP A 316 11.11 19.74 6.49
N SER A 317 12.03 18.85 6.11
CA SER A 317 13.42 19.22 5.89
C SER A 317 13.57 20.25 4.74
N PRO A 318 14.57 21.14 4.79
CA PRO A 318 14.82 22.10 3.70
C PRO A 318 14.96 21.43 2.33
N LEU A 319 15.51 20.21 2.30
CA LEU A 319 15.61 19.38 1.09
C LEU A 319 14.22 18.98 0.56
N ALA A 320 13.35 18.43 1.41
CA ALA A 320 12.00 18.03 1.02
C ALA A 320 11.16 19.23 0.56
N ILE A 321 11.33 20.40 1.19
CA ILE A 321 10.69 21.64 0.76
C ILE A 321 11.23 22.07 -0.61
N ALA A 322 12.55 22.09 -0.82
CA ALA A 322 13.15 22.46 -2.10
C ALA A 322 12.68 21.56 -3.25
N LEU A 323 12.58 20.24 -3.01
CA LEU A 323 12.08 19.28 -4.00
C LEU A 323 10.57 19.43 -4.27
N THR A 324 9.81 19.98 -3.32
CA THR A 324 8.39 20.31 -3.55
C THR A 324 8.22 21.50 -4.49
N LEU A 325 9.19 22.43 -4.52
CA LEU A 325 9.12 23.64 -5.34
C LEU A 325 9.58 23.41 -6.79
N PHE A 326 10.40 22.39 -7.03
CA PHE A 326 10.92 22.12 -8.37
C PHE A 326 9.93 21.26 -9.18
N PRO A 327 9.46 21.72 -10.37
CA PRO A 327 8.32 21.09 -11.06
C PRO A 327 8.48 19.60 -11.41
N THR A 328 9.71 19.15 -11.68
CA THR A 328 9.96 17.73 -12.01
C THR A 328 9.87 16.83 -10.78
N THR A 329 10.17 17.36 -9.60
CA THR A 329 10.25 16.58 -8.35
C THR A 329 8.99 16.74 -7.49
N ALA A 330 8.23 17.81 -7.71
CA ALA A 330 7.11 18.23 -6.87
C ALA A 330 6.08 17.12 -6.62
N PHE A 331 5.65 16.39 -7.65
CA PHE A 331 4.64 15.34 -7.51
C PHE A 331 5.07 14.27 -6.50
N LEU A 332 6.24 13.67 -6.71
CA LEU A 332 6.71 12.56 -5.88
C LEU A 332 6.96 13.04 -4.46
N THR A 333 7.59 14.21 -4.31
CA THR A 333 7.90 14.74 -2.99
C THR A 333 6.64 15.07 -2.20
N VAL A 334 5.64 15.70 -2.81
CA VAL A 334 4.37 15.99 -2.12
C VAL A 334 3.63 14.72 -1.75
N ALA A 335 3.55 13.74 -2.65
CA ALA A 335 2.94 12.45 -2.35
C ALA A 335 3.62 11.74 -1.17
N MET A 336 4.95 11.83 -1.06
CA MET A 336 5.74 11.26 0.05
C MET A 336 5.60 12.03 1.37
N ARG A 337 5.28 13.32 1.31
CA ARG A 337 5.09 14.20 2.49
C ARG A 337 3.65 14.25 3.00
N TRP A 338 2.71 13.70 2.24
CA TRP A 338 1.27 13.77 2.54
C TRP A 338 0.82 12.81 3.66
N GLY A 339 1.73 11.95 4.15
CA GLY A 339 1.55 11.11 5.33
C GLY A 339 2.03 11.79 6.60
#